data_AF-A0A925VGS1-F1
#
_entry.id   AF-A0A925VGS1-F1
#
_cell.length_a   1.000
_cell.length_b   1.000
_cell.length_c   1.000
_cell.angle_alpha   90.00
_cell.angle_beta   90.00
_cell.angle_gamma   90.00
#
_symmetry.space_group_name_H-M   'P 1'
#
loop_
_entity.id
_entity.type
_entity.pdbx_description
1 polymer ?
#
loop_
_entity_poly.entity_id
_entity_poly.type
_entity_poly.pdbx_seq_one_letter_code
_entity_poly.pdbx_strand_id
1 'polypeptide(L)'
;MSALTEIITSPDPAVRNRSLDAFCRSASRDTLLRECAALEALRRESANLYERVRASFFLYAIHRFHLPRKVAATHALVPFEGYAHLLNRRFEEAIQVFGAAQARDGASDAISSALAAAYHRLAFQTLADQVRRSVRSVRGNQWMFRMGHPADQPLRVRPELLRRDNADGPFPILRERTPVRMDLTHSAWSDIFFLGMDFPEGARVLNVSIDLGVRGRDNAPRPPVEAFFRVIDEPVLRLTSIDLATTADIRDLAAVFDFARDYLGLLKAAVIAAGLIPPGIEGSGANLADLLERLVGPGHGIELVSSVNGIPKGSRLAVSTNLLASLIAVCMRATGQTAAIDGQLAEG
;
A
#
# COMPACT_ATOMS: atom_id res chain seq x y z
N MET A 1 -26.52 -18.87 -17.95
CA MET A 1 -25.11 -18.45 -17.87
C MET A 1 -25.12 -16.96 -17.55
N SER A 2 -24.34 -16.51 -16.57
CA SER A 2 -24.29 -15.07 -16.21
C SER A 2 -23.41 -14.33 -17.21
N ALA A 3 -23.94 -13.24 -17.77
CA ALA A 3 -23.22 -12.45 -18.76
C ALA A 3 -22.05 -11.70 -18.13
N LEU A 4 -22.19 -11.23 -16.89
CA LEU A 4 -21.15 -10.47 -16.19
C LEU A 4 -20.01 -11.37 -15.69
N THR A 5 -20.29 -12.60 -15.26
CA THR A 5 -19.22 -13.56 -14.95
C THR A 5 -18.43 -13.92 -16.20
N GLU A 6 -19.10 -14.07 -17.34
CA GLU A 6 -18.46 -14.38 -18.63
C GLU A 6 -17.51 -13.24 -19.08
N ILE A 7 -17.90 -11.97 -18.87
CA ILE A 7 -17.01 -10.82 -19.09
C ILE A 7 -15.73 -10.90 -18.25
N ILE A 8 -15.78 -11.48 -17.06
CA ILE A 8 -14.62 -11.59 -16.17
C ILE A 8 -13.72 -12.78 -16.56
N THR A 9 -14.31 -13.93 -16.87
CA THR A 9 -13.56 -15.19 -17.02
C THR A 9 -13.20 -15.53 -18.47
N SER A 10 -13.83 -14.88 -19.45
CA SER A 10 -13.62 -15.25 -20.86
C SER A 10 -12.20 -14.87 -21.34
N PRO A 11 -11.50 -15.78 -22.04
CA PRO A 11 -10.24 -15.47 -22.70
C PRO A 11 -10.44 -14.68 -24.00
N ASP A 12 -11.67 -14.62 -24.55
CA ASP A 12 -11.97 -13.91 -25.78
C ASP A 12 -12.04 -12.40 -25.53
N PRO A 13 -11.15 -11.57 -26.14
CA PRO A 13 -11.19 -10.12 -25.99
C PRO A 13 -12.52 -9.50 -26.44
N ALA A 14 -13.24 -10.08 -27.40
CA ALA A 14 -14.53 -9.58 -27.85
C ALA A 14 -15.61 -9.68 -26.76
N VAL A 15 -15.45 -10.64 -25.84
CA VAL A 15 -16.34 -10.82 -24.68
C VAL A 15 -15.81 -10.07 -23.46
N ARG A 16 -14.53 -10.26 -23.12
CA ARG A 16 -13.87 -9.70 -21.93
C ARG A 16 -13.85 -8.16 -21.91
N ASN A 17 -13.73 -7.54 -23.07
CA ASN A 17 -13.64 -6.07 -23.19
C ASN A 17 -15.02 -5.40 -23.27
N ARG A 18 -16.13 -6.14 -23.10
CA ARG A 18 -17.47 -5.57 -23.09
C ARG A 18 -17.67 -4.69 -21.85
N SER A 19 -18.32 -3.55 -22.05
CA SER A 19 -18.58 -2.59 -20.97
C SER A 19 -19.63 -3.10 -19.99
N LEU A 20 -19.27 -3.13 -18.70
CA LEU A 20 -20.21 -3.35 -17.60
C LEU A 20 -21.36 -2.33 -17.65
N ASP A 21 -21.04 -1.04 -17.83
CA ASP A 21 -22.03 0.05 -17.86
C ASP A 21 -23.03 -0.13 -19.00
N ALA A 22 -22.57 -0.53 -20.20
CA ALA A 22 -23.45 -0.79 -21.34
C ALA A 22 -24.46 -1.92 -21.05
N PHE A 23 -23.99 -3.03 -20.45
CA PHE A 23 -24.87 -4.12 -20.02
C PHE A 23 -25.85 -3.65 -18.93
N CYS A 24 -25.36 -2.97 -17.90
CA CYS A 24 -26.19 -2.59 -16.76
C CYS A 24 -27.25 -1.53 -17.08
N ARG A 25 -27.02 -0.67 -18.08
CA ARG A 25 -28.03 0.31 -18.52
C ARG A 25 -29.28 -0.37 -19.07
N SER A 26 -29.13 -1.39 -19.93
CA SER A 26 -30.24 -2.10 -20.58
C SER A 26 -30.87 -3.19 -19.70
N ALA A 27 -30.09 -3.79 -18.80
CA ALA A 27 -30.59 -4.85 -17.92
C ALA A 27 -31.75 -4.38 -17.02
N SER A 28 -32.76 -5.23 -16.81
CA SER A 28 -33.81 -4.99 -15.83
C SER A 28 -33.27 -5.15 -14.40
N ARG A 29 -34.01 -4.64 -13.41
CA ARG A 29 -33.70 -4.83 -11.98
C ARG A 29 -33.45 -6.29 -11.64
N ASP A 30 -34.36 -7.18 -12.04
CA ASP A 30 -34.29 -8.60 -11.69
C ASP A 30 -33.12 -9.31 -12.39
N THR A 31 -32.79 -8.89 -13.62
CA THR A 31 -31.58 -9.37 -14.29
C THR A 31 -30.33 -8.93 -13.54
N LEU A 32 -30.23 -7.67 -13.12
CA LEU A 32 -29.08 -7.21 -12.32
C LEU A 32 -28.95 -7.96 -11.00
N LEU A 33 -30.05 -8.24 -10.30
CA LEU A 33 -30.01 -9.00 -9.06
C LEU A 33 -29.52 -10.44 -9.26
N ARG A 34 -29.94 -11.10 -10.35
CA ARG A 34 -29.42 -12.42 -10.73
C ARG A 34 -27.94 -12.38 -11.07
N GLU A 35 -27.50 -11.36 -11.80
CA GLU A 35 -26.08 -11.17 -12.13
C GLU A 35 -25.25 -10.87 -10.87
N CYS A 36 -25.75 -10.08 -9.92
CA CYS A 36 -25.10 -9.89 -8.62
C CYS A 36 -24.93 -11.21 -7.86
N ALA A 37 -25.96 -12.08 -7.84
CA ALA A 37 -25.85 -13.38 -7.20
C ALA A 37 -24.77 -14.26 -7.86
N ALA A 38 -24.67 -14.25 -9.19
CA ALA A 38 -23.64 -14.98 -9.92
C ALA A 38 -22.23 -14.40 -9.67
N LEU A 39 -22.09 -13.07 -9.62
CA LEU A 39 -20.83 -12.41 -9.29
C LEU A 39 -20.39 -12.70 -7.84
N GLU A 40 -21.33 -12.74 -6.89
CA GLU A 40 -21.04 -13.09 -5.51
C GLU A 40 -20.56 -14.55 -5.38
N ALA A 41 -21.16 -15.49 -6.11
CA ALA A 41 -20.68 -16.87 -6.18
C ALA A 41 -19.26 -16.93 -6.76
N LEU A 42 -19.02 -16.28 -7.91
CA LEU A 42 -17.69 -16.20 -8.53
C LEU A 42 -16.63 -15.64 -7.57
N ARG A 43 -16.95 -14.57 -6.84
CA ARG A 43 -16.05 -13.93 -5.88
C ARG A 43 -15.62 -14.86 -4.74
N ARG A 44 -16.52 -15.75 -4.31
CA ARG A 44 -16.26 -16.71 -3.21
C ARG A 44 -15.53 -17.95 -3.69
N GLU A 45 -15.88 -18.45 -4.87
CA GLU A 45 -15.45 -19.77 -5.35
C GLU A 45 -14.20 -19.71 -6.24
N SER A 46 -13.93 -18.59 -6.91
CA SER A 46 -12.78 -18.49 -7.81
C SER A 46 -11.46 -18.60 -7.04
N ALA A 47 -10.55 -19.46 -7.54
CA ALA A 47 -9.17 -19.52 -7.08
C ALA A 47 -8.32 -18.35 -7.62
N ASN A 48 -8.81 -17.64 -8.64
CA ASN A 48 -8.10 -16.54 -9.27
C ASN A 48 -8.40 -15.23 -8.54
N LEU A 49 -7.37 -14.65 -7.91
CA LEU A 49 -7.49 -13.37 -7.20
C LEU A 49 -8.09 -12.27 -8.07
N TYR A 50 -7.69 -12.20 -9.33
CA TYR A 50 -8.12 -11.13 -10.23
C TYR A 50 -9.62 -11.19 -10.51
N GLU A 51 -10.14 -12.38 -10.76
CA GLU A 51 -11.58 -12.61 -10.96
C GLU A 51 -12.38 -12.20 -9.71
N ARG A 52 -11.89 -12.56 -8.51
CA ARG A 52 -12.53 -12.17 -7.24
C ARG A 52 -12.58 -10.65 -7.05
N VAL A 53 -11.48 -9.97 -7.36
CA VAL A 53 -11.39 -8.50 -7.26
C VAL A 53 -12.30 -7.83 -8.30
N ARG A 54 -12.28 -8.31 -9.55
CA ARG A 54 -13.16 -7.83 -10.62
C ARG A 54 -14.63 -8.02 -10.27
N ALA A 55 -15.02 -9.19 -9.76
CA ALA A 55 -16.38 -9.46 -9.32
C ALA A 55 -16.80 -8.50 -8.19
N SER A 56 -15.91 -8.26 -7.22
CA SER A 56 -16.15 -7.29 -6.13
C SER A 56 -16.37 -5.86 -6.63
N PHE A 57 -15.58 -5.41 -7.62
CA PHE A 57 -15.76 -4.08 -8.21
C PHE A 57 -16.98 -3.99 -9.13
N PHE A 58 -17.36 -5.07 -9.82
CA PHE A 58 -18.61 -5.13 -10.57
C PHE A 58 -19.81 -5.03 -9.61
N LEU A 59 -19.81 -5.79 -8.51
CA LEU A 59 -20.81 -5.71 -7.45
C LEU A 59 -20.92 -4.30 -6.87
N TYR A 60 -19.77 -3.68 -6.54
CA TYR A 60 -19.72 -2.28 -6.12
C TYR A 60 -20.38 -1.35 -7.14
N ALA A 61 -19.97 -1.43 -8.42
CA ALA A 61 -20.47 -0.54 -9.46
C ALA A 61 -21.98 -0.72 -9.69
N ILE A 62 -22.48 -1.97 -9.73
CA ILE A 62 -23.90 -2.26 -9.88
C ILE A 62 -24.70 -1.66 -8.73
N HIS A 63 -24.31 -1.94 -7.48
CA HIS A 63 -25.01 -1.44 -6.30
C HIS A 63 -24.89 0.08 -6.14
N ARG A 64 -23.77 0.69 -6.55
CA ARG A 64 -23.56 2.14 -6.38
C ARG A 64 -24.25 2.98 -7.44
N PHE A 65 -24.24 2.53 -8.70
CA PHE A 65 -24.55 3.39 -9.85
C PHE A 65 -25.74 2.90 -10.71
N HIS A 66 -26.06 1.61 -10.69
CA HIS A 66 -27.05 1.03 -11.61
C HIS A 66 -28.33 0.58 -10.93
N LEU A 67 -28.22 -0.17 -9.83
CA LEU A 67 -29.37 -0.70 -9.11
C LEU A 67 -30.25 0.41 -8.48
N PRO A 68 -29.69 1.49 -7.88
CA PRO A 68 -30.50 2.58 -7.33
C PRO A 68 -31.46 3.22 -8.33
N ARG A 69 -31.07 3.27 -9.61
CA ARG A 69 -31.90 3.85 -10.69
C ARG A 69 -33.04 2.93 -11.14
N LYS A 70 -33.07 1.68 -10.66
CA LYS A 70 -34.00 0.62 -11.08
C LYS A 70 -34.81 0.06 -9.91
N VAL A 71 -34.64 0.61 -8.71
CA VAL A 71 -35.45 0.32 -7.53
C VAL A 71 -36.43 1.45 -7.29
N ALA A 72 -37.58 1.14 -6.71
CA ALA A 72 -38.51 2.18 -6.29
C ALA A 72 -37.91 2.94 -5.11
N ALA A 73 -38.13 4.26 -5.07
CA ALA A 73 -37.76 5.10 -3.94
C ALA A 73 -38.51 4.62 -2.69
N THR A 74 -37.83 3.80 -1.89
CA THR A 74 -38.37 3.16 -0.70
C THR A 74 -37.49 3.55 0.47
N HIS A 75 -38.12 4.01 1.55
CA HIS A 75 -37.41 4.27 2.81
C HIS A 75 -37.08 2.93 3.46
N ALA A 76 -35.89 2.41 3.15
CA ALA A 76 -35.32 1.25 3.80
C ALA A 76 -34.25 1.68 4.80
N LEU A 77 -34.15 0.95 5.92
CA LEU A 77 -33.13 1.15 6.92
C LEU A 77 -31.92 0.25 6.64
N VAL A 78 -30.72 0.74 6.94
CA VAL A 78 -29.52 -0.10 6.95
C VAL A 78 -29.50 -0.89 8.26
N PRO A 79 -29.40 -2.24 8.23
CA PRO A 79 -29.30 -3.04 9.43
C PRO A 79 -28.11 -2.61 10.30
N PHE A 80 -28.38 -2.27 11.56
CA PHE A 80 -27.37 -1.78 12.51
C PHE A 80 -26.21 -2.75 12.69
N GLU A 81 -26.50 -4.05 12.81
CA GLU A 81 -25.50 -5.12 12.95
C GLU A 81 -24.52 -5.12 11.77
N GLY A 82 -25.04 -5.08 10.54
CA GLY A 82 -24.20 -5.03 9.33
C GLY A 82 -23.34 -3.77 9.27
N TYR A 83 -23.88 -2.63 9.72
CA TYR A 83 -23.10 -1.39 9.82
C TYR A 83 -21.98 -1.48 10.87
N ALA A 84 -22.25 -2.10 12.02
CA ALA A 84 -21.22 -2.36 13.03
C ALA A 84 -20.11 -3.30 12.50
N HIS A 85 -20.46 -4.34 11.74
CA HIS A 85 -19.47 -5.18 11.05
C HIS A 85 -18.60 -4.37 10.08
N LEU A 86 -19.21 -3.50 9.28
CA LEU A 86 -18.51 -2.64 8.31
C LEU A 86 -17.47 -1.73 8.99
N LEU A 87 -17.83 -1.09 10.11
CA LEU A 87 -16.92 -0.22 10.88
C LEU A 87 -15.75 -0.99 11.48
N ASN A 88 -16.00 -2.22 11.93
CA ASN A 88 -14.98 -3.12 12.48
C ASN A 88 -14.18 -3.88 11.40
N ARG A 89 -14.28 -3.48 10.13
CA ARG A 89 -13.60 -4.10 8.98
C ARG A 89 -13.95 -5.58 8.75
N ARG A 90 -15.08 -6.04 9.29
CA ARG A 90 -15.66 -7.38 9.10
C ARG A 90 -16.56 -7.38 7.87
N PHE A 91 -15.96 -7.23 6.70
CA PHE A 91 -16.68 -6.91 5.46
C PHE A 91 -17.54 -8.07 4.93
N GLU A 92 -17.09 -9.31 5.10
CA GLU A 92 -17.83 -10.50 4.66
C GLU A 92 -19.14 -10.64 5.46
N GLU A 93 -19.07 -10.48 6.78
CA GLU A 93 -20.22 -10.52 7.67
C GLU A 93 -21.19 -9.36 7.39
N ALA A 94 -20.66 -8.16 7.13
CA ALA A 94 -21.48 -7.02 6.71
C ALA A 94 -22.26 -7.33 5.42
N ILE A 95 -21.59 -7.89 4.40
CA ILE A 95 -22.22 -8.28 3.12
C ILE A 95 -23.30 -9.35 3.35
N GLN A 96 -23.07 -10.32 4.23
CA GLN A 96 -24.07 -11.34 4.57
C GLN A 96 -25.33 -10.71 5.18
N VAL A 97 -25.16 -9.81 6.15
CA VAL A 97 -26.30 -9.12 6.80
C VAL A 97 -27.08 -8.26 5.80
N PHE A 98 -26.39 -7.46 4.98
CA PHE A 98 -27.05 -6.61 3.98
C PHE A 98 -27.71 -7.43 2.86
N GLY A 99 -27.07 -8.53 2.44
CA GLY A 99 -27.62 -9.45 1.44
C GLY A 99 -28.86 -10.18 1.95
N ALA A 100 -28.88 -10.61 3.21
CA ALA A 100 -30.05 -11.21 3.85
C ALA A 100 -31.21 -10.21 3.96
N ALA A 101 -30.93 -8.95 4.32
CA ALA A 101 -31.93 -7.89 4.31
C ALA A 101 -32.48 -7.63 2.91
N GLN A 102 -31.62 -7.59 1.88
CA GLN A 102 -32.05 -7.48 0.48
C GLN A 102 -32.94 -8.64 0.04
N ALA A 103 -32.63 -9.86 0.46
CA ALA A 103 -33.40 -11.05 0.09
C ALA A 103 -34.80 -11.05 0.74
N ARG A 104 -34.91 -10.55 1.98
CA ARG A 104 -36.16 -10.49 2.73
C ARG A 104 -37.06 -9.32 2.30
N ASP A 105 -36.48 -8.13 2.21
CA ASP A 105 -37.24 -6.87 2.08
C ASP A 105 -37.19 -6.30 0.65
N GLY A 106 -36.38 -6.92 -0.23
CA GLY A 106 -36.12 -6.45 -1.58
C GLY A 106 -34.96 -5.46 -1.66
N ALA A 107 -34.55 -5.15 -2.90
CA ALA A 107 -33.51 -4.17 -3.15
C ALA A 107 -34.01 -2.74 -2.93
N SER A 108 -33.22 -1.94 -2.22
CA SER A 108 -33.47 -0.54 -1.91
C SER A 108 -32.18 0.28 -2.02
N ASP A 109 -32.32 1.61 -2.06
CA ASP A 109 -31.17 2.52 -2.12
C ASP A 109 -30.27 2.40 -0.89
N ALA A 110 -30.85 2.28 0.30
CA ALA A 110 -30.11 2.17 1.56
C ALA A 110 -29.26 0.89 1.60
N ILE A 111 -29.86 -0.27 1.26
CA ILE A 111 -29.16 -1.55 1.23
C ILE A 111 -28.11 -1.58 0.11
N SER A 112 -28.43 -1.03 -1.06
CA SER A 112 -27.47 -0.94 -2.17
C SER A 112 -26.27 -0.07 -1.80
N SER A 113 -26.49 1.06 -1.11
CA SER A 113 -25.40 1.91 -0.61
C SER A 113 -24.50 1.15 0.37
N ALA A 114 -25.09 0.40 1.30
CA ALA A 114 -24.36 -0.39 2.29
C ALA A 114 -23.55 -1.53 1.63
N LEU A 115 -24.15 -2.27 0.70
CA LEU A 115 -23.47 -3.31 -0.08
C LEU A 115 -22.34 -2.73 -0.93
N ALA A 116 -22.57 -1.60 -1.61
CA ALA A 116 -21.53 -0.91 -2.38
C ALA A 116 -20.32 -0.55 -1.51
N ALA A 117 -20.54 0.05 -0.34
CA ALA A 117 -19.46 0.39 0.58
C ALA A 117 -18.69 -0.85 1.07
N ALA A 118 -19.41 -1.93 1.39
CA ALA A 118 -18.80 -3.18 1.86
C ALA A 118 -17.97 -3.87 0.75
N TYR A 119 -18.53 -4.02 -0.45
CA TYR A 119 -17.82 -4.61 -1.59
C TYR A 119 -16.58 -3.82 -2.01
N HIS A 120 -16.69 -2.49 -2.04
CA HIS A 120 -15.54 -1.63 -2.35
C HIS A 120 -14.41 -1.83 -1.35
N ARG A 121 -14.70 -1.80 -0.04
CA ARG A 121 -13.70 -2.01 1.00
C ARG A 121 -13.13 -3.43 0.99
N LEU A 122 -13.95 -4.45 0.75
CA LEU A 122 -13.52 -5.83 0.64
C LEU A 122 -12.59 -6.04 -0.57
N ALA A 123 -12.85 -5.40 -1.71
CA ALA A 123 -11.99 -5.48 -2.88
C ALA A 123 -10.57 -4.97 -2.57
N PHE A 124 -10.46 -3.81 -1.91
CA PHE A 124 -9.16 -3.27 -1.49
C PHE A 124 -8.49 -4.11 -0.40
N GLN A 125 -9.25 -4.62 0.57
CA GLN A 125 -8.73 -5.54 1.59
C GLN A 125 -8.15 -6.80 0.94
N THR A 126 -8.85 -7.38 -0.04
CA THR A 126 -8.41 -8.56 -0.80
C THR A 126 -7.09 -8.31 -1.52
N LEU A 127 -6.92 -7.14 -2.12
CA LEU A 127 -5.66 -6.71 -2.74
C LEU A 127 -4.55 -6.53 -1.71
N ALA A 128 -4.82 -5.83 -0.61
CA ALA A 128 -3.85 -5.63 0.47
C ALA A 128 -3.37 -6.96 1.07
N ASP A 129 -4.28 -7.92 1.26
CA ASP A 129 -3.94 -9.24 1.78
C ASP A 129 -3.11 -10.06 0.79
N GLN A 130 -3.31 -9.88 -0.53
CA GLN A 130 -2.40 -10.46 -1.50
C GLN A 130 -0.99 -9.89 -1.37
N VAL A 131 -0.85 -8.56 -1.28
CA VAL A 131 0.47 -7.92 -1.12
C VAL A 131 1.15 -8.44 0.16
N ARG A 132 0.44 -8.50 1.27
CA ARG A 132 0.95 -9.07 2.53
C ARG A 132 1.39 -10.53 2.37
N ARG A 133 0.58 -11.36 1.71
CA ARG A 133 0.93 -12.77 1.45
C ARG A 133 2.19 -12.88 0.60
N SER A 134 2.32 -12.09 -0.46
CA SER A 134 3.50 -12.09 -1.34
C SER A 134 4.77 -11.66 -0.60
N VAL A 135 4.69 -10.64 0.26
CA VAL A 135 5.86 -10.19 1.03
C VAL A 135 6.23 -11.23 2.10
N ARG A 136 5.23 -11.82 2.77
CA ARG A 136 5.43 -12.82 3.83
C ARG A 136 5.93 -14.17 3.32
N SER A 137 5.62 -14.55 2.08
CA SER A 137 6.05 -15.84 1.52
C SER A 137 7.55 -15.91 1.28
N VAL A 138 8.21 -14.77 1.06
CA VAL A 138 9.67 -14.67 0.94
C VAL A 138 10.32 -15.04 2.27
N ARG A 139 11.16 -16.09 2.27
CA ARG A 139 11.81 -16.63 3.49
C ARG A 139 12.55 -15.56 4.29
N GLY A 140 13.27 -14.66 3.61
CA GLY A 140 14.01 -13.56 4.24
C GLY A 140 13.15 -12.54 4.98
N ASN A 141 11.85 -12.46 4.69
CA ASN A 141 10.93 -11.50 5.30
C ASN A 141 10.10 -12.10 6.44
N GLN A 142 10.07 -13.43 6.60
CA GLN A 142 9.14 -14.10 7.52
C GLN A 142 9.29 -13.66 8.98
N TRP A 143 10.52 -13.34 9.41
CA TRP A 143 10.81 -12.90 10.77
C TRP A 143 10.04 -11.62 11.12
N MET A 144 9.90 -10.69 10.17
CA MET A 144 9.21 -9.41 10.37
C MET A 144 7.73 -9.58 10.76
N PHE A 145 7.10 -10.67 10.32
CA PHE A 145 5.68 -10.97 10.59
C PHE A 145 5.48 -11.88 11.81
N ARG A 146 6.57 -12.42 12.38
CA ARG A 146 6.52 -13.32 13.55
C ARG A 146 6.98 -12.64 14.84
N MET A 147 7.68 -11.53 14.72
CA MET A 147 8.21 -10.77 15.85
C MET A 147 7.07 -10.18 16.69
N GLY A 148 6.86 -10.70 17.90
CA GLY A 148 5.83 -10.21 18.83
C GLY A 148 6.38 -9.39 20.00
N HIS A 149 7.70 -9.36 20.21
CA HIS A 149 8.34 -8.70 21.34
C HIS A 149 9.66 -8.00 20.92
N PRO A 150 10.01 -6.82 21.46
CA PRO A 150 11.24 -6.10 21.11
C PRO A 150 12.52 -6.93 21.20
N ALA A 151 12.60 -7.82 22.19
CA ALA A 151 13.77 -8.69 22.42
C ALA A 151 14.10 -9.60 21.22
N ASP A 152 13.12 -9.90 20.37
CA ASP A 152 13.30 -10.76 19.20
C ASP A 152 13.85 -10.00 17.98
N GLN A 153 14.09 -8.69 18.08
CA GLN A 153 14.59 -7.86 16.98
C GLN A 153 15.98 -8.36 16.54
N PRO A 154 16.13 -8.94 15.32
CA PRO A 154 17.43 -9.42 14.87
C PRO A 154 18.35 -8.31 14.36
N LEU A 155 17.80 -7.17 13.94
CA LEU A 155 18.59 -6.10 13.32
C LEU A 155 19.37 -5.30 14.35
N ARG A 156 20.58 -4.87 13.99
CA ARG A 156 21.41 -3.92 14.74
C ARG A 156 21.97 -2.90 13.79
N VAL A 157 22.05 -1.64 14.22
CA VAL A 157 22.74 -0.61 13.44
C VAL A 157 24.23 -0.93 13.42
N ARG A 158 24.85 -0.76 12.24
CA ARG A 158 26.27 -0.97 11.99
C ARG A 158 27.13 -0.13 12.96
N PRO A 159 28.18 -0.70 13.57
CA PRO A 159 29.04 0.01 14.53
C PRO A 159 29.62 1.32 14.00
N GLU A 160 29.86 1.41 12.70
CA GLU A 160 30.36 2.59 12.00
C GLU A 160 29.45 3.81 12.17
N LEU A 161 28.13 3.60 12.34
CA LEU A 161 27.15 4.67 12.57
C LEU A 161 26.95 4.98 14.06
N LEU A 162 27.58 4.22 14.95
CA LEU A 162 27.54 4.42 16.41
C LEU A 162 28.83 5.06 16.95
N ARG A 163 29.86 5.22 16.12
CA ARG A 163 31.14 5.83 16.52
C ARG A 163 31.12 7.32 16.22
N ARG A 164 31.18 8.13 17.28
CA ARG A 164 31.37 9.58 17.18
C ARG A 164 32.86 9.92 17.20
N ASP A 165 33.22 11.04 16.59
CA ASP A 165 34.58 11.57 16.66
C ASP A 165 34.95 12.04 18.08
N ASN A 166 33.96 12.55 18.82
CA ASN A 166 34.05 12.95 20.23
C ASN A 166 32.70 12.74 20.95
N ALA A 167 32.69 12.72 22.29
CA ALA A 167 31.48 12.44 23.08
C ALA A 167 30.32 13.40 22.77
N ASP A 168 30.61 14.68 22.57
CA ASP A 168 29.61 15.72 22.27
C ASP A 168 29.30 15.88 20.77
N GLY A 169 29.94 15.07 19.91
CA GLY A 169 29.78 15.13 18.46
C GLY A 169 28.50 14.45 17.99
N PRO A 170 27.98 14.84 16.81
CA PRO A 170 26.88 14.10 16.20
C PRO A 170 27.33 12.71 15.77
N PHE A 171 26.40 11.76 15.73
CA PHE A 171 26.65 10.49 15.06
C PHE A 171 26.85 10.68 13.54
N PRO A 172 27.60 9.76 12.90
CA PRO A 172 27.75 9.74 11.45
C PRO A 172 26.41 9.67 10.72
N ILE A 173 26.33 10.36 9.58
CA ILE A 173 25.13 10.37 8.72
C ILE A 173 25.40 9.47 7.52
N LEU A 174 24.58 8.43 7.36
CA LEU A 174 24.54 7.64 6.14
C LEU A 174 23.63 8.33 5.13
N ARG A 175 24.08 8.43 3.88
CA ARG A 175 23.35 9.07 2.79
C ARG A 175 23.20 8.10 1.61
N GLU A 176 21.97 7.88 1.20
CA GLU A 176 21.61 7.21 -0.05
C GLU A 176 21.21 8.26 -1.10
N ARG A 177 21.64 8.05 -2.35
CA ARG A 177 21.31 8.91 -3.49
C ARG A 177 20.77 8.05 -4.62
N THR A 178 19.58 8.36 -5.10
CA THR A 178 18.87 7.50 -6.06
C THR A 178 18.42 8.33 -7.27
N PRO A 179 18.69 7.88 -8.51
CA PRO A 179 18.17 8.52 -9.71
C PRO A 179 16.64 8.41 -9.76
N VAL A 180 16.00 9.22 -10.59
CA VAL A 180 14.56 9.05 -10.88
C VAL A 180 14.36 8.13 -12.07
N ARG A 181 13.14 7.59 -12.22
CA ARG A 181 12.75 6.80 -13.39
C ARG A 181 12.14 7.71 -14.44
N MET A 182 12.65 7.66 -15.67
CA MET A 182 12.00 8.27 -16.83
C MET A 182 11.49 7.18 -17.77
N ASP A 183 10.19 7.20 -18.04
CA ASP A 183 9.57 6.29 -18.99
C ASP A 183 9.86 6.78 -20.42
N LEU A 184 10.55 5.99 -21.23
CA LEU A 184 10.80 6.31 -22.65
C LEU A 184 9.52 6.18 -23.48
N THR A 185 8.66 5.26 -23.05
CA THR A 185 7.27 5.13 -23.49
C THR A 185 6.40 4.96 -22.25
N HIS A 186 5.27 5.66 -22.21
CA HIS A 186 4.29 5.51 -21.14
C HIS A 186 3.53 4.19 -21.24
N SER A 187 3.69 3.42 -22.32
CA SER A 187 3.04 2.12 -22.57
C SER A 187 1.54 2.09 -22.25
N ALA A 188 0.82 3.21 -22.43
CA ALA A 188 -0.57 3.39 -22.02
C ALA A 188 -0.85 2.97 -20.55
N TRP A 189 0.13 3.10 -19.66
CA TRP A 189 0.08 2.66 -18.26
C TRP A 189 -0.22 1.16 -18.10
N SER A 190 0.29 0.34 -19.02
CA SER A 190 0.03 -1.11 -19.06
C SER A 190 0.49 -1.86 -17.80
N ASP A 191 1.36 -1.27 -16.98
CA ASP A 191 1.81 -1.78 -15.68
C ASP A 191 0.89 -1.45 -14.50
N ILE A 192 -0.19 -0.68 -14.71
CA ILE A 192 -1.22 -0.48 -13.68
C ILE A 192 -1.91 -1.81 -13.41
N PHE A 193 -2.01 -2.18 -12.13
CA PHE A 193 -2.53 -3.46 -11.65
C PHE A 193 -3.72 -4.01 -12.47
N PHE A 194 -4.79 -3.23 -12.69
CA PHE A 194 -5.96 -3.73 -13.44
C PHE A 194 -5.65 -4.04 -14.91
N LEU A 195 -4.90 -3.17 -15.59
CA LEU A 195 -4.54 -3.36 -16.99
C LEU A 195 -3.54 -4.51 -17.14
N GLY A 196 -2.54 -4.55 -16.26
CA GLY A 196 -1.52 -5.58 -16.25
C GLY A 196 -2.07 -6.96 -15.91
N MET A 197 -3.14 -7.05 -15.12
CA MET A 197 -3.80 -8.33 -14.85
C MET A 197 -4.82 -8.73 -15.93
N ASP A 198 -5.44 -7.77 -16.64
CA ASP A 198 -6.32 -8.06 -17.79
C ASP A 198 -5.53 -8.57 -19.01
N PHE A 199 -4.34 -8.04 -19.25
CA PHE A 199 -3.46 -8.47 -20.35
C PHE A 199 -1.98 -8.46 -19.94
N PRO A 200 -1.54 -9.46 -19.15
CA PRO A 200 -0.17 -9.53 -18.61
C PRO A 200 0.92 -9.51 -19.67
N GLU A 201 0.70 -10.15 -20.82
CA GLU A 201 1.68 -10.21 -21.91
C GLU A 201 1.92 -8.83 -22.56
N GLY A 202 0.94 -7.93 -22.45
CA GLY A 202 0.99 -6.55 -22.91
C GLY A 202 1.51 -5.56 -21.87
N ALA A 203 1.67 -5.98 -20.60
CA ALA A 203 2.18 -5.16 -19.49
C ALA A 203 3.71 -4.96 -19.58
N ARG A 204 4.15 -4.26 -20.64
CA ARG A 204 5.58 -4.04 -20.95
C ARG A 204 5.94 -2.57 -20.80
N VAL A 205 7.02 -2.29 -20.06
CA VAL A 205 7.53 -0.94 -19.83
C VAL A 205 8.99 -0.86 -20.28
N LEU A 206 9.34 0.23 -20.96
CA LEU A 206 10.73 0.59 -21.24
C LEU A 206 11.02 1.93 -20.56
N ASN A 207 11.90 1.90 -19.56
CA ASN A 207 12.28 3.07 -18.78
C ASN A 207 13.79 3.09 -18.55
N VAL A 208 14.28 4.25 -18.12
CA VAL A 208 15.68 4.48 -17.79
C VAL A 208 15.80 5.23 -16.47
N SER A 209 16.85 4.93 -15.72
CA SER A 209 17.22 5.72 -14.54
C SER A 209 17.98 6.96 -14.99
N ILE A 210 17.57 8.14 -14.54
CA ILE A 210 18.20 9.41 -14.91
C ILE A 210 18.52 10.29 -13.71
N ASP A 211 19.64 10.98 -13.83
CA ASP A 211 20.02 12.10 -12.99
C ASP A 211 19.45 13.41 -13.54
N LEU A 212 19.21 14.39 -12.68
CA LEU A 212 18.62 15.68 -13.06
C LEU A 212 19.57 16.83 -12.72
N GLY A 213 19.53 17.87 -13.55
CA GLY A 213 20.19 19.15 -13.30
C GLY A 213 19.42 20.28 -13.97
N VAL A 214 19.34 21.43 -13.30
CA VAL A 214 18.74 22.65 -13.85
C VAL A 214 19.81 23.39 -14.64
N ARG A 215 19.58 23.54 -15.95
CA ARG A 215 20.47 24.24 -16.87
C ARG A 215 20.72 25.68 -16.38
N GLY A 216 22.00 26.06 -16.29
CA GLY A 216 22.42 27.39 -15.84
C GLY A 216 22.48 27.57 -14.32
N ARG A 217 22.02 26.58 -13.54
CA ARG A 217 22.16 26.53 -12.08
C ARG A 217 23.15 25.46 -11.64
N ASP A 218 23.01 24.25 -12.18
CA ASP A 218 23.79 23.09 -11.76
C ASP A 218 24.95 22.84 -12.74
N ASN A 219 26.13 22.49 -12.19
CA ASN A 219 27.33 22.19 -12.98
C ASN A 219 27.23 20.85 -13.73
N ALA A 220 26.46 19.90 -13.19
CA ALA A 220 26.20 18.60 -13.80
C ALA A 220 24.89 18.01 -13.24
N PRO A 221 24.20 17.12 -13.99
CA PRO A 221 23.11 16.32 -13.44
C PRO A 221 23.57 15.47 -12.25
N ARG A 222 22.68 15.27 -11.29
CA ARG A 222 22.90 14.40 -10.11
C ARG A 222 21.62 13.66 -9.73
N PRO A 223 21.73 12.57 -8.95
CA PRO A 223 20.55 11.89 -8.42
C PRO A 223 19.74 12.88 -7.57
N PRO A 224 18.46 13.11 -7.88
CA PRO A 224 17.68 14.15 -7.21
C PRO A 224 17.00 13.64 -5.92
N VAL A 225 16.90 12.33 -5.72
CA VAL A 225 16.29 11.71 -4.55
C VAL A 225 17.37 11.34 -3.55
N GLU A 226 17.22 11.79 -2.31
CA GLU A 226 18.18 11.53 -1.25
C GLU A 226 17.46 11.08 0.03
N ALA A 227 18.04 10.10 0.70
CA ALA A 227 17.61 9.64 2.01
C ALA A 227 18.80 9.65 2.96
N PHE A 228 18.56 10.07 4.21
CA PHE A 228 19.59 10.13 5.24
C PHE A 228 19.16 9.36 6.47
N PHE A 229 20.08 8.60 7.03
CA PHE A 229 19.90 7.87 8.27
C PHE A 229 20.97 8.29 9.26
N ARG A 230 20.58 8.57 10.51
CA ARG A 230 21.51 8.74 11.62
C ARG A 230 20.91 8.25 12.94
N VAL A 231 21.79 7.91 13.86
CA VAL A 231 21.42 7.71 15.27
C VAL A 231 21.34 9.07 15.96
N ILE A 232 20.46 9.20 16.95
CA ILE A 232 20.25 10.44 17.73
C ILE A 232 20.19 10.15 19.23
N ASP A 233 20.42 11.17 20.04
CA ASP A 233 20.62 11.09 21.51
C ASP A 233 19.31 11.09 22.30
N GLU A 234 18.21 10.82 21.62
CA GLU A 234 16.86 10.78 22.16
C GLU A 234 16.21 9.47 21.74
N PRO A 235 15.55 8.72 22.64
CA PRO A 235 14.94 7.42 22.33
C PRO A 235 13.61 7.58 21.58
N VAL A 236 13.69 8.17 20.39
CA VAL A 236 12.55 8.45 19.50
C VAL A 236 12.84 7.99 18.08
N LEU A 237 11.77 7.71 17.34
CA LEU A 237 11.84 7.62 15.88
C LEU A 237 11.51 9.00 15.30
N ARG A 238 12.53 9.73 14.87
CA ARG A 238 12.38 11.04 14.21
C ARG A 238 12.26 10.84 12.71
N LEU A 239 11.14 11.27 12.14
CA LEU A 239 10.90 11.23 10.69
C LEU A 239 10.84 12.66 10.16
N THR A 240 11.70 12.98 9.19
CA THR A 240 11.83 14.33 8.66
C THR A 240 11.69 14.33 7.14
N SER A 241 10.83 15.19 6.60
CA SER A 241 10.76 15.48 5.18
C SER A 241 11.13 16.94 4.93
N ILE A 242 12.27 17.16 4.26
CA ILE A 242 12.76 18.50 3.93
C ILE A 242 11.77 19.20 2.98
N ASP A 243 11.30 18.49 1.96
CA ASP A 243 10.42 19.07 0.93
C ASP A 243 9.04 19.46 1.48
N LEU A 244 8.57 18.73 2.48
CA LEU A 244 7.31 19.03 3.18
C LEU A 244 7.52 19.95 4.39
N ALA A 245 8.75 20.35 4.69
CA ALA A 245 9.12 21.11 5.90
C ALA A 245 8.48 20.54 7.17
N THR A 246 8.43 19.21 7.28
CA THR A 246 7.68 18.50 8.34
C THR A 246 8.61 17.53 9.05
N THR A 247 8.58 17.56 10.39
CA THR A 247 9.29 16.61 11.26
C THR A 247 8.30 16.07 12.29
N ALA A 248 8.39 14.78 12.60
CA ALA A 248 7.64 14.16 13.68
C ALA A 248 8.53 13.27 14.53
N ASP A 249 8.49 13.47 15.85
CA ASP A 249 9.10 12.58 16.84
C ASP A 249 8.07 11.57 17.32
N ILE A 250 8.22 10.33 16.88
CA ILE A 250 7.33 9.24 17.24
C ILE A 250 7.90 8.51 18.46
N ARG A 251 7.08 8.47 19.53
CA ARG A 251 7.36 7.78 20.80
C ARG A 251 6.44 6.59 21.05
N ASP A 252 5.26 6.61 20.44
CA ASP A 252 4.26 5.55 20.55
C ASP A 252 4.34 4.63 19.33
N LEU A 253 4.39 3.33 19.58
CA LEU A 253 4.49 2.32 18.54
C LEU A 253 3.27 2.35 17.60
N ALA A 254 2.06 2.57 18.12
CA ALA A 254 0.84 2.60 17.31
C ALA A 254 0.86 3.74 16.28
N ALA A 255 1.51 4.87 16.61
CA ALA A 255 1.65 6.01 15.72
C ALA A 255 2.51 5.73 14.47
N VAL A 256 3.38 4.71 14.51
CA VAL A 256 4.17 4.27 13.34
C VAL A 256 3.26 3.65 12.27
N PHE A 257 2.19 2.95 12.70
CA PHE A 257 1.23 2.29 11.80
C PHE A 257 0.03 3.16 11.42
N ASP A 258 -0.11 4.34 12.04
CA ASP A 258 -1.11 5.34 11.65
C ASP A 258 -0.59 6.23 10.51
N PHE A 259 -0.85 5.78 9.28
CA PHE A 259 -0.49 6.49 8.05
C PHE A 259 -1.33 7.74 7.78
N ALA A 260 -2.47 7.93 8.48
CA ALA A 260 -3.36 9.08 8.26
C ALA A 260 -3.05 10.25 9.20
N ARG A 261 -2.23 10.03 10.24
CA ARG A 261 -1.88 11.02 11.26
C ARG A 261 -1.15 12.26 10.73
N ASP A 262 -0.31 12.09 9.73
CA ASP A 262 0.57 13.13 9.19
C ASP A 262 0.93 12.85 7.72
N TYR A 263 1.69 13.78 7.11
CA TYR A 263 2.15 13.64 5.73
C TYR A 263 3.43 12.80 5.56
N LEU A 264 3.90 12.12 6.62
CA LEU A 264 5.14 11.35 6.64
C LEU A 264 4.92 9.84 6.44
N GLY A 265 3.74 9.45 5.95
CA GLY A 265 3.37 8.05 5.71
C GLY A 265 4.37 7.26 4.84
N LEU A 266 5.09 7.92 3.92
CA LEU A 266 6.13 7.26 3.12
C LEU A 266 7.35 6.86 3.96
N LEU A 267 7.77 7.68 4.92
CA LEU A 267 8.87 7.36 5.83
C LEU A 267 8.45 6.27 6.82
N LYS A 268 7.21 6.31 7.31
CA LYS A 268 6.63 5.23 8.12
C LYS A 268 6.63 3.89 7.35
N ALA A 269 6.21 3.92 6.08
CA ALA A 269 6.27 2.74 5.22
C ALA A 269 7.71 2.21 5.07
N ALA A 270 8.69 3.10 4.91
CA ALA A 270 10.09 2.70 4.74
C ALA A 270 10.65 2.00 5.98
N VAL A 271 10.43 2.53 7.19
CA VAL A 271 10.93 1.90 8.43
C VAL A 271 10.26 0.55 8.72
N ILE A 272 8.98 0.40 8.33
CA ILE A 272 8.27 -0.88 8.44
C ILE A 272 8.80 -1.88 7.39
N ALA A 273 8.92 -1.45 6.14
CA ALA A 273 9.38 -2.30 5.04
C ALA A 273 10.85 -2.74 5.19
N ALA A 274 11.70 -1.89 5.78
CA ALA A 274 13.10 -2.22 6.08
C ALA A 274 13.26 -3.10 7.34
N GLY A 275 12.17 -3.39 8.06
CA GLY A 275 12.19 -4.21 9.27
C GLY A 275 12.73 -3.51 10.53
N LEU A 276 12.93 -2.18 10.50
CA LEU A 276 13.29 -1.44 11.71
C LEU A 276 12.14 -1.52 12.73
N ILE A 277 10.91 -1.34 12.24
CA ILE A 277 9.67 -1.49 13.02
C ILE A 277 8.79 -2.57 12.35
N PRO A 278 9.02 -3.86 12.64
CA PRO A 278 8.36 -4.93 11.90
C PRO A 278 6.84 -4.98 12.13
N PRO A 279 6.03 -5.34 11.10
CA PRO A 279 4.57 -5.42 11.24
C PRO A 279 4.08 -6.41 12.29
N GLY A 280 4.86 -7.45 12.64
CA GLY A 280 4.49 -8.40 13.68
C GLY A 280 4.32 -7.79 15.07
N ILE A 281 4.97 -6.65 15.33
CA ILE A 281 4.92 -5.97 16.64
C ILE A 281 3.70 -5.05 16.77
N GLU A 282 2.99 -4.79 15.67
CA GLU A 282 1.76 -3.97 15.66
C GLU A 282 0.71 -4.60 16.59
N GLY A 283 0.20 -3.81 17.53
CA GLY A 283 -0.81 -4.26 18.49
C GLY A 283 -0.29 -5.17 19.62
N SER A 284 1.02 -5.41 19.72
CA SER A 284 1.62 -6.19 20.82
C SER A 284 1.55 -5.52 22.20
N GLY A 285 1.34 -4.21 22.24
CA GLY A 285 1.43 -3.40 23.47
C GLY A 285 2.87 -3.06 23.90
N ALA A 286 3.87 -3.45 23.11
CA ALA A 286 5.28 -3.14 23.39
C ALA A 286 5.61 -1.65 23.25
N ASN A 287 6.66 -1.21 23.93
CA ASN A 287 7.17 0.16 23.84
C ASN A 287 8.12 0.30 22.63
N LEU A 288 7.99 1.41 21.89
CA LEU A 288 8.90 1.75 20.80
C LEU A 288 10.33 1.98 21.29
N ALA A 289 10.52 2.56 22.48
CA ALA A 289 11.83 2.81 23.06
C ALA A 289 12.61 1.51 23.27
N ASP A 290 11.96 0.45 23.77
CA ASP A 290 12.59 -0.87 23.97
C ASP A 290 13.06 -1.47 22.63
N LEU A 291 12.32 -1.23 21.56
CA LEU A 291 12.69 -1.66 20.21
C LEU A 291 13.88 -0.86 19.67
N LEU A 292 13.88 0.46 19.85
CA LEU A 292 14.99 1.32 19.46
C LEU A 292 16.25 0.99 20.24
N GLU A 293 16.15 0.71 21.54
CA GLU A 293 17.27 0.25 22.36
C GLU A 293 17.91 -1.01 21.79
N ARG A 294 17.10 -1.95 21.29
CA ARG A 294 17.64 -3.15 20.62
C ARG A 294 18.35 -2.81 19.31
N LEU A 295 17.94 -1.78 18.57
CA LEU A 295 18.53 -1.40 17.29
C LEU A 295 19.82 -0.59 17.44
N VAL A 296 19.82 0.43 18.32
CA VAL A 296 20.86 1.47 18.42
C VAL A 296 21.51 1.60 19.80
N GLY A 297 21.03 0.87 20.81
CA GLY A 297 21.51 0.95 22.19
C GLY A 297 20.68 1.87 23.08
N PRO A 298 20.91 1.82 24.41
CA PRO A 298 20.07 2.48 25.39
C PRO A 298 20.13 4.01 25.27
N GLY A 299 18.99 4.67 25.45
CA GLY A 299 18.86 6.12 25.43
C GLY A 299 18.94 6.76 24.03
N HIS A 300 19.14 5.97 22.98
CA HIS A 300 19.28 6.45 21.61
C HIS A 300 18.06 6.13 20.75
N GLY A 301 17.92 6.90 19.68
CA GLY A 301 16.88 6.73 18.67
C GLY A 301 17.45 6.85 17.27
N ILE A 302 16.54 6.94 16.31
CA ILE A 302 16.87 6.99 14.88
C ILE A 302 16.21 8.21 14.27
N GLU A 303 16.95 8.94 13.45
CA GLU A 303 16.37 9.89 12.51
C GLU A 303 16.50 9.38 11.07
N LEU A 304 15.37 9.40 10.36
CA LEU A 304 15.28 9.14 8.94
C LEU A 304 14.79 10.42 8.23
N VAL A 305 15.55 10.89 7.25
CA VAL A 305 15.27 12.13 6.51
C VAL A 305 15.09 11.83 5.03
N SER A 306 14.06 12.40 4.42
CA SER A 306 13.84 12.42 2.97
C SER A 306 14.09 13.80 2.37
N SER A 307 14.71 13.86 1.19
CA SER A 307 14.90 15.09 0.41
C SER A 307 14.79 14.81 -1.10
N VAL A 308 14.00 15.62 -1.81
CA VAL A 308 13.84 15.54 -3.27
C VAL A 308 14.16 16.89 -3.89
N ASN A 309 15.29 16.97 -4.58
CA ASN A 309 15.83 18.22 -5.10
C ASN A 309 15.05 18.76 -6.30
N GLY A 310 14.13 19.69 -6.05
CA GLY A 310 13.59 20.60 -7.08
C GLY A 310 12.68 19.94 -8.13
N ILE A 311 11.98 18.87 -7.76
CA ILE A 311 11.00 18.20 -8.63
C ILE A 311 9.58 18.51 -8.14
N PRO A 312 8.72 19.15 -8.95
CA PRO A 312 7.33 19.38 -8.58
C PRO A 312 6.54 18.05 -8.55
N LYS A 313 5.50 18.02 -7.72
CA LYS A 313 4.53 16.91 -7.73
C LYS A 313 3.92 16.76 -9.14
N GLY A 314 3.73 15.53 -9.59
CA GLY A 314 3.17 15.24 -10.91
C GLY A 314 4.18 15.25 -12.06
N SER A 315 5.49 15.27 -11.78
CA SER A 315 6.57 15.23 -12.79
C SER A 315 6.61 13.99 -13.67
N ARG A 316 5.85 12.94 -13.33
CA ARG A 316 5.86 11.60 -13.98
C ARG A 316 7.22 10.89 -13.93
N LEU A 317 8.08 11.27 -12.98
CA LEU A 317 9.41 10.68 -12.79
C LEU A 317 9.45 9.59 -11.70
N ALA A 318 8.28 9.04 -11.34
CA ALA A 318 8.12 8.03 -10.28
C ALA A 318 8.80 8.37 -8.94
N VAL A 319 8.89 9.66 -8.60
CA VAL A 319 9.66 10.17 -7.46
C VAL A 319 9.34 9.46 -6.15
N SER A 320 8.06 9.24 -5.83
CA SER A 320 7.65 8.62 -4.57
C SER A 320 8.11 7.17 -4.43
N THR A 321 8.08 6.40 -5.53
CA THR A 321 8.54 5.01 -5.53
C THR A 321 10.04 4.93 -5.34
N ASN A 322 10.80 5.78 -6.05
CA ASN A 322 12.25 5.82 -5.93
C ASN A 322 12.68 6.37 -4.55
N LEU A 323 11.92 7.32 -3.99
CA LEU A 323 12.15 7.80 -2.63
C LEU A 323 11.90 6.72 -1.58
N LEU A 324 10.81 5.94 -1.71
CA LEU A 324 10.57 4.80 -0.82
C LEU A 324 11.70 3.77 -0.92
N ALA A 325 12.15 3.43 -2.13
CA ALA A 325 13.27 2.53 -2.34
C ALA A 325 14.57 3.07 -1.71
N SER A 326 14.86 4.37 -1.88
CA SER A 326 16.01 5.04 -1.27
C SER A 326 15.97 4.99 0.27
N LEU A 327 14.81 5.26 0.87
CA LEU A 327 14.62 5.20 2.32
C LEU A 327 14.76 3.77 2.86
N ILE A 328 14.24 2.77 2.15
CA ILE A 328 14.43 1.36 2.52
C ILE A 328 15.91 0.97 2.40
N ALA A 329 16.56 1.32 1.30
CA ALA A 329 17.96 1.01 1.05
C ALA A 329 18.88 1.60 2.12
N VAL A 330 18.70 2.88 2.50
CA VAL A 330 19.52 3.49 3.55
C VAL A 330 19.33 2.79 4.90
N CYS A 331 18.11 2.35 5.24
CA CYS A 331 17.83 1.59 6.46
C CYS A 331 18.47 0.19 6.41
N MET A 332 18.39 -0.50 5.27
CA MET A 332 19.01 -1.82 5.07
C MET A 332 20.53 -1.75 5.16
N ARG A 333 21.15 -0.71 4.58
CA ARG A 333 22.59 -0.45 4.71
C ARG A 333 22.98 -0.18 6.15
N ALA A 334 22.23 0.70 6.83
CA ALA A 334 22.46 1.03 8.23
C ALA A 334 22.38 -0.18 9.15
N THR A 335 21.62 -1.22 8.79
CA THR A 335 21.43 -2.43 9.60
C THR A 335 22.19 -3.66 9.11
N GLY A 336 23.06 -3.50 8.11
CA GLY A 336 23.87 -4.61 7.59
C GLY A 336 23.09 -5.65 6.79
N GLN A 337 21.86 -5.34 6.34
CA GLN A 337 21.08 -6.20 5.46
C GLN A 337 21.63 -6.21 4.03
N THR A 338 22.45 -5.22 3.66
CA THR A 338 23.21 -5.16 2.40
C THR A 338 24.65 -5.59 2.62
N ALA A 339 25.28 -6.15 1.57
CA ALA A 339 26.68 -6.59 1.61
C ALA A 339 27.64 -5.43 1.98
N ALA A 340 27.50 -4.29 1.31
CA ALA A 340 28.29 -3.08 1.55
C ALA A 340 27.46 -1.95 2.17
N ILE A 341 28.12 -1.09 2.95
CA ILE A 341 27.49 0.12 3.53
C ILE A 341 27.29 1.20 2.47
N ASP A 342 28.15 1.26 1.45
CA ASP A 342 28.10 2.19 0.33
C ASP A 342 28.15 1.43 -1.03
N GLY A 343 28.34 2.15 -2.12
CA GLY A 343 28.41 1.57 -3.47
C GLY A 343 27.07 1.09 -4.02
N GLN A 344 27.09 0.33 -5.12
CA GLN A 344 25.87 -0.23 -5.73
C GLN A 344 25.30 -1.37 -4.88
N LEU A 345 23.97 -1.50 -4.86
CA LEU A 345 23.31 -2.67 -4.28
C LEU A 345 23.59 -3.87 -5.19
N ALA A 346 24.23 -4.91 -4.63
CA ALA A 346 24.38 -6.19 -5.30
C ALA A 346 23.17 -7.07 -4.99
N GLU A 347 22.69 -7.82 -5.99
CA GLU A 347 21.82 -8.96 -5.75
C GLU A 347 22.69 -10.07 -5.12
N GLY A 348 22.32 -10.51 -3.92
CA GLY A 348 23.06 -11.52 -3.15
C GLY A 348 22.75 -12.95 -3.57
#